data_AF-A0A2N2PVQ2-F1
#
_entry.id   AF-A0A2N2PVQ2-F1
#
_cell.length_a   1.000
_cell.length_b   1.000
_cell.length_c   1.000
_cell.angle_alpha   90.00
_cell.angle_beta   90.00
_cell.angle_gamma   90.00
#
_symmetry.space_group_name_H-M   'P 1'
#
loop_
_entity.id
_entity.type
_entity.pdbx_description
1 polymer ?
#
loop_
_entity_poly.entity_id
_entity_poly.type
_entity_poly.pdbx_seq_one_letter_code
_entity_poly.pdbx_strand_id
1 'polypeptide(L)'
;MLCGYKGWGKNRPGAIRHVFALHAYSFPYTALENNPVNRQKSSGNLQQLFHDRIERGREWAIAPIERQIDRAGKRKLVKIPGEFDGGVEVFDQAALVMNRQAFRLVHGDSRDLPVADHSVDFIVTDPPYYDSVQYSDLAAFFRVWLARLLPSEAEWTYDETQSAVATKGANGDTGFITAISGIFKECGRVLKRDTGRLVFTFHHWDPNAWAELTIALKSAGFRLMNAYAVFSENPISVHIRNLRAIKHDTILVLALDGAASSGQWQPMAEIDISESETFCRQCGAALGWLLEAAYSPDEIRQTWRNSFKEEVVRSQSGRVSSQCA
;
A
#
# COMPACT_ATOMS: atom_id res chain seq x y z
N MET A 1 -17.38 -17.22 13.17
CA MET A 1 -16.03 -16.64 12.93
C MET A 1 -15.00 -17.69 13.31
N LEU A 2 -14.24 -18.21 12.33
CA LEU A 2 -13.11 -19.07 12.63
C LEU A 2 -12.01 -18.23 13.31
N CYS A 3 -11.47 -18.70 14.43
CA CYS A 3 -10.41 -18.00 15.17
C CYS A 3 -9.23 -18.93 15.45
N GLY A 4 -8.04 -18.33 15.58
CA GLY A 4 -6.80 -19.00 16.01
C GLY A 4 -6.40 -18.64 17.44
N TYR A 5 -5.61 -19.51 18.07
CA TYR A 5 -5.02 -19.28 19.40
C TYR A 5 -3.69 -18.50 19.29
N LYS A 6 -3.55 -17.36 19.97
CA LYS A 6 -2.29 -16.58 20.03
C LYS A 6 -1.76 -16.46 21.45
N GLY A 7 -0.93 -17.42 21.90
CA GLY A 7 -0.26 -17.37 23.21
C GLY A 7 1.08 -18.10 23.18
N TRP A 8 2.20 -17.36 23.31
CA TRP A 8 3.57 -17.89 23.20
C TRP A 8 4.22 -18.19 24.58
N GLY A 9 3.55 -17.93 25.70
CA GLY A 9 4.15 -18.08 27.02
C GLY A 9 3.18 -18.51 28.12
N LYS A 10 3.69 -19.30 29.09
CA LYS A 10 2.95 -19.84 30.25
C LYS A 10 2.15 -18.80 31.06
N ASN A 11 2.54 -17.52 31.03
CA ASN A 11 1.95 -16.45 31.85
C ASN A 11 0.97 -15.51 31.11
N ARG A 12 0.66 -15.78 29.83
CA ARG A 12 -0.34 -15.02 29.06
C ARG A 12 -1.18 -16.00 28.23
N PRO A 13 -2.33 -16.49 28.75
CA PRO A 13 -3.25 -17.28 27.94
C PRO A 13 -3.60 -16.48 26.69
N GLY A 14 -3.53 -17.15 25.55
CA GLY A 14 -3.56 -16.45 24.27
C GLY A 14 -4.91 -15.80 23.97
N ALA A 15 -4.88 -14.60 23.39
CA ALA A 15 -6.11 -13.97 22.92
C ALA A 15 -6.66 -14.75 21.72
N ILE A 16 -7.98 -14.99 21.70
CA ILE A 16 -8.68 -15.52 20.53
C ILE A 16 -8.69 -14.42 19.46
N ARG A 17 -8.19 -14.73 18.26
CA ARG A 17 -8.12 -13.79 17.13
C ARG A 17 -8.83 -14.38 15.92
N HIS A 18 -9.55 -13.55 15.17
CA HIS A 18 -10.14 -13.98 13.90
C HIS A 18 -9.05 -14.51 12.94
N VAL A 19 -9.40 -15.46 12.06
CA VAL A 19 -8.45 -16.05 11.08
C VAL A 19 -7.73 -15.01 10.20
N PHE A 20 -8.34 -13.84 9.98
CA PHE A 20 -7.75 -12.72 9.23
C PHE A 20 -6.95 -11.73 10.09
N ALA A 21 -6.57 -12.10 11.32
CA ALA A 21 -5.78 -11.22 12.19
C ALA A 21 -4.32 -11.09 11.74
N LEU A 22 -3.91 -11.91 10.78
CA LEU A 22 -2.65 -11.83 10.07
C LEU A 22 -2.96 -11.49 8.61
N HIS A 23 -2.09 -10.73 7.95
CA HIS A 23 -2.14 -10.50 6.49
C HIS A 23 -1.66 -11.75 5.73
N ALA A 24 -2.16 -12.92 6.11
CA ALA A 24 -1.78 -14.20 5.53
C ALA A 24 -2.95 -15.18 5.65
N TYR A 25 -3.11 -16.02 4.63
CA TYR A 25 -4.08 -17.11 4.67
C TYR A 25 -3.45 -18.33 5.36
N SER A 26 -3.46 -18.31 6.70
CA SER A 26 -2.99 -19.44 7.52
C SER A 26 -4.19 -20.26 7.98
N PHE A 27 -4.33 -21.50 7.49
CA PHE A 27 -5.29 -22.43 8.08
C PHE A 27 -4.80 -22.87 9.47
N PRO A 28 -5.52 -22.57 10.55
CA PRO A 28 -5.15 -23.10 11.86
C PRO A 28 -5.43 -24.61 11.88
N TYR A 29 -4.45 -25.41 12.31
CA TYR A 29 -4.62 -26.85 12.55
C TYR A 29 -5.72 -27.16 13.57
N THR A 30 -6.04 -26.21 14.44
CA THR A 30 -7.17 -26.28 15.36
C THR A 30 -7.87 -24.93 15.36
N ALA A 31 -9.06 -24.87 14.77
CA ALA A 31 -9.91 -23.70 14.84
C ALA A 31 -10.66 -23.69 16.18
N LEU A 32 -10.63 -22.55 16.85
CA LEU A 32 -11.53 -22.27 17.97
C LEU A 32 -12.51 -21.21 17.47
N GLU A 33 -13.79 -21.31 17.81
CA GLU A 33 -14.76 -20.25 17.57
C GLU A 33 -15.04 -19.53 18.89
N ASN A 34 -14.92 -18.20 18.91
CA ASN A 34 -15.39 -17.45 20.05
C ASN A 34 -16.93 -17.37 20.01
N ASN A 35 -17.59 -17.35 21.17
CA ASN A 35 -19.03 -17.10 21.23
C ASN A 35 -19.32 -15.65 20.75
N PRO A 36 -19.92 -15.46 19.56
CA PRO A 36 -20.06 -14.12 18.97
C PRO A 36 -21.05 -13.25 19.76
N VAL A 37 -21.99 -13.85 20.49
CA VAL A 37 -23.02 -13.15 21.29
C VAL A 37 -22.64 -12.98 22.76
N ASN A 38 -21.41 -13.34 23.15
CA ASN A 38 -20.94 -13.12 24.50
C ASN A 38 -20.88 -11.61 24.82
N ARG A 39 -21.68 -11.18 25.81
CA ARG A 39 -21.76 -9.79 26.27
C ARG A 39 -20.61 -9.35 27.17
N GLN A 40 -19.78 -10.28 27.63
CA GLN A 40 -18.60 -9.97 28.44
C GLN A 40 -17.46 -9.44 27.57
N LYS A 41 -16.67 -8.51 28.13
CA LYS A 41 -15.47 -7.98 27.49
C LYS A 41 -14.44 -9.09 27.29
N SER A 42 -14.37 -9.64 26.09
CA SER A 42 -13.54 -10.79 25.73
C SER A 42 -12.94 -10.62 24.34
N SER A 43 -11.79 -11.24 24.08
CA SER A 43 -11.12 -11.13 22.78
C SER A 43 -11.93 -11.81 21.67
N GLY A 44 -12.22 -11.08 20.59
CA GLY A 44 -12.81 -11.64 19.39
C GLY A 44 -14.33 -11.89 19.46
N ASN A 45 -15.08 -11.24 20.37
CA ASN A 45 -16.54 -11.27 20.31
C ASN A 45 -17.03 -10.22 19.29
N LEU A 46 -18.27 -10.38 18.79
CA LEU A 46 -18.80 -9.51 17.75
C LEU A 46 -19.08 -8.10 18.28
N GLN A 47 -19.60 -7.99 19.51
CA GLN A 47 -19.93 -6.70 20.12
C GLN A 47 -18.68 -5.83 20.30
N GLN A 48 -17.60 -6.35 20.88
CA GLN A 48 -16.36 -5.58 21.06
C GLN A 48 -15.75 -5.21 19.71
N LEU A 49 -15.79 -6.11 18.71
CA LEU A 49 -15.31 -5.78 17.36
C LEU A 49 -16.12 -4.61 16.77
N PHE A 50 -17.44 -4.65 16.87
CA PHE A 50 -18.33 -3.59 16.40
C PHE A 50 -18.02 -2.26 17.10
N HIS A 51 -18.00 -2.25 18.43
CA HIS A 51 -17.70 -1.04 19.21
C HIS A 51 -16.29 -0.51 18.89
N ASP A 52 -15.25 -1.35 18.94
CA ASP A 52 -13.86 -0.92 18.78
C ASP A 52 -13.45 -0.59 17.33
N ARG A 53 -14.19 -1.05 16.33
CA ARG A 53 -13.83 -0.81 14.92
C ARG A 53 -14.84 0.05 14.19
N ILE A 54 -16.12 -0.28 14.30
CA ILE A 54 -17.19 0.40 13.55
C ILE A 54 -17.65 1.65 14.29
N GLU A 55 -18.08 1.52 15.54
CA GLU A 55 -18.62 2.66 16.30
C GLU A 55 -17.55 3.72 16.56
N ARG A 56 -16.38 3.34 17.10
CA ARG A 56 -15.26 4.29 17.26
C ARG A 56 -14.83 4.96 15.94
N GLY A 57 -14.89 4.22 14.84
CA GLY A 57 -14.61 4.78 13.51
C GLY A 57 -15.64 5.85 13.14
N ARG A 58 -16.92 5.60 13.43
CA ARG A 58 -18.01 6.56 13.21
C ARG A 58 -17.91 7.78 14.12
N GLU A 59 -17.53 7.60 15.38
CA GLU A 59 -17.27 8.70 16.31
C GLU A 59 -16.13 9.59 15.81
N TRP A 60 -15.04 8.99 15.34
CA TRP A 60 -13.93 9.72 14.71
C TRP A 60 -14.40 10.44 13.45
N ALA A 61 -15.20 9.79 12.61
CA ALA A 61 -15.71 10.38 11.38
C ALA A 61 -16.56 11.64 11.64
N ILE A 62 -17.34 11.69 12.72
CA ILE A 62 -18.15 12.87 13.08
C ILE A 62 -17.30 14.02 13.64
N ALA A 63 -16.16 13.71 14.27
CA ALA A 63 -15.27 14.71 14.84
C ALA A 63 -13.80 14.28 14.70
N PRO A 64 -13.21 14.40 13.49
CA PRO A 64 -11.86 13.95 13.22
C PRO A 64 -10.86 14.62 14.15
N ILE A 65 -9.90 13.83 14.63
CA ILE A 65 -8.81 14.29 15.48
C ILE A 65 -7.48 14.19 14.73
N GLU A 66 -6.66 15.21 14.87
CA GLU A 66 -5.30 15.29 14.31
C GLU A 66 -4.30 15.64 15.41
N ARG A 67 -3.04 15.28 15.19
CA ARG A 67 -1.89 15.63 16.01
C ARG A 67 -1.38 17.02 15.65
N GLN A 68 -1.54 17.95 16.58
CA GLN A 68 -0.86 19.23 16.56
C GLN A 68 0.49 19.12 17.30
N ILE A 69 1.55 19.64 16.69
CA ILE A 69 2.87 19.74 17.31
C ILE A 69 3.08 21.21 17.66
N ASP A 70 3.32 21.52 18.94
CA ASP A 70 3.60 22.89 19.36
C ASP A 70 5.06 23.30 19.05
N ARG A 71 5.39 24.57 19.30
CA ARG A 71 6.75 25.11 19.05
C ARG A 71 7.84 24.41 19.87
N ALA A 72 7.48 23.73 20.96
CA ALA A 72 8.40 22.97 21.80
C ALA A 72 8.49 21.49 21.37
N GLY A 73 7.83 21.09 20.27
CA GLY A 73 7.79 19.73 19.78
C GLY A 73 6.81 18.81 20.52
N LYS A 74 6.02 19.33 21.46
CA LYS A 74 5.06 18.54 22.22
C LYS A 74 3.83 18.27 21.37
N ARG A 75 3.41 16.99 21.38
CA ARG A 75 2.28 16.48 20.61
C ARG A 75 0.99 16.62 21.42
N LYS A 76 -0.06 17.18 20.81
CA LYS A 76 -1.41 17.23 21.35
C LYS A 76 -2.39 16.74 20.29
N LEU A 77 -3.35 15.90 20.69
CA LEU A 77 -4.48 15.56 19.83
C LEU A 77 -5.53 16.67 19.92
N VAL A 78 -5.97 17.18 18.77
CA VAL A 78 -6.96 18.24 18.65
C VAL A 78 -8.04 17.80 17.67
N LYS A 79 -9.30 18.15 17.95
CA LYS A 79 -10.37 18.03 16.96
C LYS A 79 -10.18 19.09 15.89
N ILE A 80 -10.53 18.79 14.64
CA ILE A 80 -10.51 19.76 13.56
C ILE A 80 -11.92 20.39 13.46
N PRO A 81 -12.12 21.66 13.88
CA PRO A 81 -13.45 22.26 13.91
C PRO A 81 -14.06 22.36 12.50
N GLY A 82 -15.30 21.88 12.35
CA GLY A 82 -16.03 21.94 11.08
C GLY A 82 -15.73 20.81 10.10
N GLU A 83 -14.75 19.95 10.39
CA GLU A 83 -14.47 18.76 9.59
C GLU A 83 -15.31 17.57 10.08
N PHE A 84 -15.73 16.74 9.14
CA PHE A 84 -16.22 15.39 9.37
C PHE A 84 -15.90 14.52 8.14
N ASP A 85 -15.61 13.24 8.37
CA ASP A 85 -15.38 12.24 7.34
C ASP A 85 -16.71 11.64 6.89
N GLY A 86 -17.28 12.25 5.85
CA GLY A 86 -18.51 11.79 5.23
C GLY A 86 -18.94 12.70 4.10
N GLY A 87 -19.92 12.26 3.34
CA GLY A 87 -20.47 13.04 2.25
C GLY A 87 -21.72 12.44 1.64
N VAL A 88 -22.21 13.08 0.59
CA VAL A 88 -23.29 12.57 -0.26
C VAL A 88 -22.68 11.89 -1.47
N GLU A 89 -23.09 10.64 -1.72
CA GLU A 89 -22.66 9.94 -2.92
C GLU A 89 -23.22 10.64 -4.17
N VAL A 90 -22.37 10.80 -5.18
CA VAL A 90 -22.73 11.34 -6.50
C VAL A 90 -22.22 10.41 -7.58
N PHE A 91 -22.88 10.42 -8.74
CA PHE A 91 -22.65 9.40 -9.78
C PHE A 91 -21.88 9.93 -11.00
N ASP A 92 -21.66 11.24 -11.07
CA ASP A 92 -20.92 11.89 -12.13
C ASP A 92 -19.92 12.94 -11.60
N GLN A 93 -18.97 13.30 -12.45
CA GLN A 93 -17.91 14.23 -12.09
C GLN A 93 -18.40 15.67 -11.90
N ALA A 94 -19.43 16.10 -12.63
CA ALA A 94 -19.93 17.47 -12.50
C ALA A 94 -20.54 17.67 -11.11
N ALA A 95 -21.34 16.72 -10.64
CA ALA A 95 -21.89 16.71 -9.30
C ALA A 95 -20.80 16.65 -8.22
N LEU A 96 -19.70 15.91 -8.44
CA LEU A 96 -18.57 15.86 -7.52
C LEU A 96 -17.88 17.22 -7.34
N VAL A 97 -17.78 18.01 -8.41
CA VAL A 97 -17.15 19.35 -8.38
C VAL A 97 -18.11 20.42 -7.85
N MET A 98 -19.41 20.34 -8.15
CA MET A 98 -20.39 21.35 -7.74
C MET A 98 -20.80 21.26 -6.27
N ASN A 99 -20.75 20.07 -5.68
CA ASN A 99 -21.19 19.85 -4.30
C ASN A 99 -20.00 19.83 -3.34
N ARG A 100 -20.18 20.46 -2.17
CA ARG A 100 -19.24 20.25 -1.05
C ARG A 100 -19.58 18.94 -0.37
N GLN A 101 -18.56 18.25 0.14
CA GLN A 101 -18.74 16.97 0.85
C GLN A 101 -19.53 15.96 0.03
N ALA A 102 -19.12 15.80 -1.24
CA ALA A 102 -19.59 14.74 -2.10
C ALA A 102 -18.48 13.71 -2.33
N PHE A 103 -18.85 12.45 -2.53
CA PHE A 103 -17.92 11.40 -2.92
C PHE A 103 -18.50 10.60 -4.06
N ARG A 104 -17.64 9.94 -4.83
CA ARG A 104 -18.04 9.01 -5.88
C ARG A 104 -17.30 7.70 -5.69
N LEU A 105 -18.04 6.61 -5.56
CA LEU A 105 -17.48 5.27 -5.53
C LEU A 105 -17.48 4.70 -6.95
N VAL A 106 -16.34 4.16 -7.38
CA VAL A 106 -16.19 3.53 -8.69
C VAL A 106 -15.64 2.13 -8.48
N HIS A 107 -16.37 1.13 -8.96
CA HIS A 107 -15.89 -0.23 -9.07
C HIS A 107 -15.41 -0.46 -10.50
N GLY A 108 -14.11 -0.54 -10.71
CA GLY A 108 -13.51 -0.66 -12.04
C GLY A 108 -12.00 -0.81 -12.01
N ASP A 109 -11.41 -0.84 -13.20
CA ASP A 109 -9.97 -0.95 -13.40
C ASP A 109 -9.30 0.43 -13.28
N SER A 110 -8.32 0.58 -12.41
CA SER A 110 -7.57 1.82 -12.22
C SER A 110 -6.74 2.25 -13.44
N ARG A 111 -6.67 1.42 -14.50
CA ARG A 111 -6.10 1.76 -15.81
C ARG A 111 -7.08 2.56 -16.69
N ASP A 112 -8.36 2.64 -16.33
CA ASP A 112 -9.40 3.39 -17.04
C ASP A 112 -10.37 4.04 -16.03
N LEU A 113 -10.06 5.26 -15.63
CA LEU A 113 -10.85 6.03 -14.67
C LEU A 113 -11.90 6.86 -15.41
N PRO A 114 -13.19 6.80 -15.02
CA PRO A 114 -14.27 7.55 -15.66
C PRO A 114 -14.29 9.01 -15.19
N VAL A 115 -13.17 9.72 -15.35
CA VAL A 115 -12.96 11.13 -15.04
C VAL A 115 -12.22 11.82 -16.20
N ALA A 116 -12.46 13.12 -16.36
CA ALA A 116 -11.85 13.93 -17.40
C ALA A 116 -10.32 14.05 -17.24
N ASP A 117 -9.63 14.23 -18.36
CA ASP A 117 -8.20 14.56 -18.39
C ASP A 117 -7.90 15.79 -17.54
N HIS A 118 -6.76 15.79 -16.86
CA HIS A 118 -6.24 16.94 -16.11
C HIS A 118 -7.24 17.59 -15.15
N SER A 119 -8.08 16.77 -14.51
CA SER A 119 -9.15 17.23 -13.62
C SER A 119 -8.88 16.96 -12.14
N VAL A 120 -7.93 16.08 -11.83
CA VAL A 120 -7.62 15.64 -10.46
C VAL A 120 -6.45 16.45 -9.88
N ASP A 121 -6.64 17.00 -8.68
CA ASP A 121 -5.59 17.73 -7.95
C ASP A 121 -4.63 16.79 -7.21
N PHE A 122 -5.14 15.74 -6.58
CA PHE A 122 -4.32 14.79 -5.82
C PHE A 122 -4.77 13.36 -6.11
N ILE A 123 -3.80 12.51 -6.41
CA ILE A 123 -3.97 11.07 -6.43
C ILE A 123 -3.17 10.54 -5.24
N VAL A 124 -3.86 9.96 -4.27
CA VAL A 124 -3.24 9.31 -3.11
C VAL A 124 -3.56 7.83 -3.19
N THR A 125 -2.54 6.98 -3.33
CA THR A 125 -2.73 5.55 -3.56
C THR A 125 -1.64 4.72 -2.89
N ASP A 126 -1.92 3.44 -2.72
CA ASP A 126 -0.98 2.43 -2.22
C ASP A 126 -1.08 1.22 -3.18
N PRO A 127 -0.40 1.27 -4.33
CA PRO A 127 -0.60 0.27 -5.36
C PRO A 127 0.07 -1.05 -4.95
N PRO A 128 -0.43 -2.19 -5.44
CA PRO A 128 0.12 -3.49 -5.08
C PRO A 128 1.55 -3.60 -5.61
N TYR A 129 2.50 -4.00 -4.78
CA TYR A 129 3.89 -4.18 -5.19
C TYR A 129 4.41 -5.56 -4.82
N TYR A 130 4.99 -6.23 -5.85
CA TYR A 130 5.90 -7.37 -5.81
C TYR A 130 5.75 -8.36 -4.62
N ASP A 131 5.35 -9.60 -4.95
CA ASP A 131 5.53 -10.87 -4.22
C ASP A 131 5.25 -10.94 -2.70
N SER A 132 4.60 -9.95 -2.09
CA SER A 132 4.54 -9.88 -0.63
C SER A 132 3.21 -10.30 -0.02
N VAL A 133 2.11 -10.42 -0.77
CA VAL A 133 0.82 -10.92 -0.25
C VAL A 133 -0.02 -11.57 -1.34
N GLN A 134 -0.65 -12.72 -1.05
CA GLN A 134 -1.70 -13.37 -1.85
C GLN A 134 -3.01 -12.56 -1.80
N TYR A 135 -2.98 -11.29 -2.24
CA TYR A 135 -4.16 -10.40 -2.18
C TYR A 135 -5.32 -10.93 -3.02
N SER A 136 -5.04 -11.57 -4.17
CA SER A 136 -6.06 -12.22 -5.01
C SER A 136 -6.83 -13.29 -4.24
N ASP A 137 -6.11 -14.20 -3.58
CA ASP A 137 -6.71 -15.34 -2.89
C ASP A 137 -7.51 -14.86 -1.66
N LEU A 138 -6.97 -13.87 -0.95
CA LEU A 138 -7.65 -13.27 0.19
C LEU A 138 -8.92 -12.50 -0.24
N ALA A 139 -8.84 -11.73 -1.32
CA ALA A 139 -9.98 -11.00 -1.88
C ALA A 139 -11.07 -11.96 -2.38
N ALA A 140 -10.68 -13.07 -3.03
CA ALA A 140 -11.61 -14.11 -3.49
C ALA A 140 -12.44 -14.69 -2.34
N PHE A 141 -11.84 -14.92 -1.16
CA PHE A 141 -12.57 -15.37 0.02
C PHE A 141 -13.66 -14.37 0.45
N PHE A 142 -13.32 -13.08 0.57
CA PHE A 142 -14.27 -12.06 1.01
C PHE A 142 -15.36 -11.79 -0.02
N ARG A 143 -15.03 -11.84 -1.31
CA ARG A 143 -15.95 -11.63 -2.44
C ARG A 143 -17.17 -12.55 -2.35
N VAL A 144 -17.00 -13.84 -2.02
CA VAL A 144 -18.11 -14.81 -1.92
C VAL A 144 -19.19 -14.36 -0.93
N TRP A 145 -18.76 -13.68 0.15
CA TRP A 145 -19.66 -13.13 1.17
C TRP A 145 -20.22 -11.78 0.75
N LEU A 146 -19.40 -10.87 0.22
CA LEU A 146 -19.85 -9.56 -0.24
C LEU A 146 -20.90 -9.70 -1.36
N ALA A 147 -20.69 -10.58 -2.33
CA ALA A 147 -21.65 -10.86 -3.39
C ALA A 147 -23.01 -11.38 -2.88
N ARG A 148 -23.03 -12.08 -1.74
CA ARG A 148 -24.26 -12.56 -1.11
C ARG A 148 -24.96 -11.50 -0.28
N LEU A 149 -24.18 -10.65 0.40
CA LEU A 149 -24.70 -9.64 1.31
C LEU A 149 -25.11 -8.35 0.59
N LEU A 150 -24.43 -8.03 -0.52
CA LEU A 150 -24.55 -6.80 -1.28
C LEU A 150 -24.69 -7.10 -2.79
N PRO A 151 -25.66 -7.94 -3.22
CA PRO A 151 -25.72 -8.46 -4.59
C PRO A 151 -25.88 -7.37 -5.66
N SER A 152 -26.45 -6.22 -5.31
CA SER A 152 -26.70 -5.08 -6.21
C SER A 152 -25.61 -4.01 -6.21
N GLU A 153 -24.64 -4.08 -5.28
CA GLU A 153 -23.73 -2.95 -5.03
C GLU A 153 -22.49 -2.96 -5.94
N ALA A 154 -22.20 -4.08 -6.60
CA ALA A 154 -21.06 -4.19 -7.51
C ALA A 154 -21.28 -5.31 -8.54
N GLU A 155 -20.50 -5.25 -9.60
CA GLU A 155 -20.33 -6.37 -10.54
C GLU A 155 -19.46 -7.45 -9.90
N TRP A 156 -20.10 -8.43 -9.28
CA TRP A 156 -19.38 -9.50 -8.58
C TRP A 156 -18.75 -10.54 -9.51
N THR A 157 -18.83 -10.37 -10.83
CA THR A 157 -18.23 -11.25 -11.84
C THR A 157 -17.08 -10.51 -12.51
N TYR A 158 -15.83 -10.93 -12.28
CA TYR A 158 -14.65 -10.34 -12.91
C TYR A 158 -13.65 -11.41 -13.33
N ASP A 159 -12.81 -11.05 -14.29
CA ASP A 159 -11.71 -11.86 -14.80
C ASP A 159 -10.48 -11.73 -13.89
N GLU A 160 -10.13 -12.82 -13.20
CA GLU A 160 -8.99 -12.86 -12.28
C GLU A 160 -7.64 -12.64 -12.99
N THR A 161 -7.56 -12.90 -14.30
CA THR A 161 -6.33 -12.70 -15.08
C THR A 161 -5.97 -11.23 -15.28
N GLN A 162 -6.93 -10.31 -15.06
CA GLN A 162 -6.72 -8.86 -15.10
C GLN A 162 -6.22 -8.29 -13.76
N SER A 163 -6.09 -9.13 -12.73
CA SER A 163 -5.62 -8.69 -11.41
C SER A 163 -4.14 -8.30 -11.43
N ALA A 164 -3.80 -7.17 -10.81
CA ALA A 164 -2.42 -6.70 -10.68
C ALA A 164 -1.67 -7.48 -9.58
N VAL A 165 -1.51 -8.80 -9.76
CA VAL A 165 -0.82 -9.70 -8.82
C VAL A 165 0.32 -10.40 -9.54
N ALA A 166 1.53 -10.31 -8.97
CA ALA A 166 2.67 -11.08 -9.45
C ALA A 166 2.45 -12.58 -9.14
N THR A 167 2.17 -13.39 -10.17
CA THR A 167 2.04 -14.83 -10.01
C THR A 167 3.37 -15.49 -10.30
N LYS A 168 4.00 -16.08 -9.29
CA LYS A 168 5.18 -16.94 -9.46
C LYS A 168 4.78 -18.22 -10.18
N GLY A 169 4.86 -18.24 -11.50
CA GLY A 169 4.78 -19.50 -12.24
C GLY A 169 4.08 -19.46 -13.59
N ALA A 170 4.40 -18.50 -14.46
CA ALA A 170 4.39 -18.69 -15.91
C ALA A 170 4.89 -17.40 -16.59
N ASN A 171 5.99 -17.49 -17.34
CA ASN A 171 6.42 -16.48 -18.34
C ASN A 171 6.53 -15.02 -17.88
N GLY A 172 7.43 -14.73 -16.94
CA GLY A 172 7.97 -13.40 -16.68
C GLY A 172 7.00 -12.40 -16.05
N ASP A 173 7.52 -11.53 -15.19
CA ASP A 173 6.80 -10.44 -14.48
C ASP A 173 6.14 -9.38 -15.39
N THR A 174 6.00 -9.66 -16.68
CA THR A 174 5.50 -8.78 -17.74
C THR A 174 4.07 -8.31 -17.51
N GLY A 175 3.17 -9.17 -17.01
CA GLY A 175 1.76 -8.83 -16.76
C GLY A 175 1.59 -7.80 -15.65
N PHE A 176 2.31 -7.98 -14.53
CA PHE A 176 2.28 -7.06 -13.40
C PHE A 176 2.86 -5.68 -13.75
N ILE A 177 4.02 -5.66 -14.44
CA ILE A 177 4.66 -4.42 -14.89
C ILE A 177 3.76 -3.68 -15.89
N THR A 178 3.10 -4.41 -16.79
CA THR A 178 2.13 -3.82 -17.74
C THR A 178 0.95 -3.21 -17.01
N ALA A 179 0.42 -3.87 -15.97
CA ALA A 179 -0.69 -3.36 -15.17
C ALA A 179 -0.30 -2.05 -14.44
N ILE A 180 0.80 -2.05 -13.69
CA ILE A 180 1.28 -0.86 -12.96
C ILE A 180 1.62 0.30 -13.91
N SER A 181 2.27 0.01 -15.05
CA SER A 181 2.57 1.03 -16.06
C SER A 181 1.29 1.64 -16.64
N GLY A 182 0.26 0.83 -16.88
CA GLY A 182 -1.07 1.30 -17.29
C GLY A 182 -1.70 2.21 -16.24
N ILE A 183 -1.63 1.84 -14.96
CA ILE A 183 -2.18 2.62 -13.85
C ILE A 183 -1.48 3.99 -13.75
N PHE A 184 -0.14 4.03 -13.81
CA PHE A 184 0.56 5.31 -13.75
C PHE A 184 0.31 6.17 -14.99
N LYS A 185 0.21 5.57 -16.18
CA LYS A 185 -0.19 6.31 -17.38
C LYS A 185 -1.57 6.95 -17.21
N GLU A 186 -2.51 6.21 -16.64
CA GLU A 186 -3.86 6.72 -16.38
C GLU A 186 -3.87 7.81 -15.31
N CYS A 187 -3.08 7.64 -14.24
CA CYS A 187 -2.83 8.69 -13.26
C CYS A 187 -2.30 9.96 -13.95
N GLY A 188 -1.36 9.83 -14.90
CA GLY A 188 -0.84 10.95 -15.68
C GLY A 188 -1.88 11.61 -16.59
N ARG A 189 -2.84 10.86 -17.14
CA ARG A 189 -3.95 11.41 -17.93
C ARG A 189 -4.85 12.30 -17.08
N VAL A 190 -5.28 11.81 -15.91
CA VAL A 190 -6.30 12.49 -15.10
C VAL A 190 -5.74 13.59 -14.21
N LEU A 191 -4.44 13.55 -13.87
CA LEU A 191 -3.81 14.51 -12.98
C LEU A 191 -3.60 15.88 -13.65
N LYS A 192 -3.92 16.96 -12.94
CA LYS A 192 -3.63 18.34 -13.36
C LYS A 192 -2.12 18.52 -13.58
N ARG A 193 -1.74 19.09 -14.72
CA ARG A 193 -0.32 19.21 -15.13
C ARG A 193 0.52 20.05 -14.18
N ASP A 194 0.06 21.26 -13.85
CA ASP A 194 0.87 22.23 -13.11
C ASP A 194 0.76 22.07 -11.58
N THR A 195 -0.45 21.78 -11.10
CA THR A 195 -0.76 21.76 -9.66
C THR A 195 -0.89 20.35 -9.08
N GLY A 196 -1.09 19.34 -9.93
CA GLY A 196 -1.46 18.02 -9.48
C GLY A 196 -0.31 17.27 -8.79
N ARG A 197 -0.63 16.41 -7.82
CA ARG A 197 0.33 15.52 -7.16
C ARG A 197 -0.13 14.07 -7.15
N LEU A 198 0.75 13.17 -7.54
CA LEU A 198 0.63 11.73 -7.27
C LEU A 198 1.45 11.40 -6.02
N VAL A 199 0.82 10.78 -5.03
CA VAL A 199 1.44 10.41 -3.76
C VAL A 199 1.16 8.95 -3.47
N PHE A 200 2.22 8.18 -3.24
CA PHE A 200 2.10 6.80 -2.81
C PHE A 200 3.30 6.35 -1.96
N THR A 201 3.11 5.26 -1.23
CA THR A 201 4.14 4.61 -0.44
C THR A 201 4.77 3.45 -1.20
N PHE A 202 6.09 3.26 -1.06
CA PHE A 202 6.79 2.12 -1.65
C PHE A 202 7.98 1.71 -0.80
N HIS A 203 8.19 0.39 -0.68
CA HIS A 203 9.43 -0.21 -0.21
C HIS A 203 9.59 -1.61 -0.81
N HIS A 204 10.81 -1.98 -1.17
CA HIS A 204 11.12 -3.35 -1.58
C HIS A 204 12.63 -3.61 -1.50
N TRP A 205 13.04 -4.85 -1.17
CA TRP A 205 14.46 -5.22 -1.10
C TRP A 205 15.07 -5.58 -2.47
N ASP A 206 14.26 -5.94 -3.46
CA ASP A 206 14.73 -6.24 -4.81
C ASP A 206 14.97 -4.94 -5.60
N PRO A 207 16.20 -4.67 -6.08
CA PRO A 207 16.49 -3.54 -6.95
C PRO A 207 15.70 -3.56 -8.27
N ASN A 208 15.28 -4.73 -8.77
CA ASN A 208 14.46 -4.80 -9.98
C ASN A 208 13.08 -4.16 -9.75
N ALA A 209 12.50 -4.27 -8.55
CA ALA A 209 11.22 -3.63 -8.24
C ALA A 209 11.33 -2.10 -8.30
N TRP A 210 12.42 -1.52 -7.79
CA TRP A 210 12.72 -0.09 -7.91
C TRP A 210 12.98 0.33 -9.37
N ALA A 211 13.65 -0.51 -10.16
CA ALA A 211 13.89 -0.25 -11.57
C ALA A 211 12.60 -0.19 -12.38
N GLU A 212 11.72 -1.18 -12.23
CA GLU A 212 10.44 -1.21 -12.95
C GLU A 212 9.52 -0.07 -12.52
N LEU A 213 9.49 0.26 -11.22
CA LEU A 213 8.80 1.47 -10.73
C LEU A 213 9.32 2.73 -11.43
N THR A 214 10.64 2.89 -11.48
CA THR A 214 11.29 4.05 -12.12
C THR A 214 10.92 4.15 -13.60
N ILE A 215 10.96 3.03 -14.33
CA ILE A 215 10.62 2.97 -15.75
C ILE A 215 9.14 3.30 -15.98
N ALA A 216 8.24 2.75 -15.17
CA ALA A 216 6.80 2.98 -15.29
C ALA A 216 6.44 4.46 -15.05
N LEU A 217 7.00 5.07 -14.01
CA LEU A 217 6.81 6.48 -13.69
C LEU A 217 7.39 7.40 -14.78
N LYS A 218 8.61 7.12 -15.24
CA LYS A 218 9.27 7.89 -16.31
C LYS A 218 8.47 7.84 -17.61
N SER A 219 7.96 6.65 -17.96
CA SER A 219 7.13 6.45 -19.16
C SER A 219 5.78 7.18 -19.07
N ALA A 220 5.26 7.39 -17.85
CA ALA A 220 4.06 8.17 -17.59
C ALA A 220 4.31 9.70 -17.47
N GLY A 221 5.57 10.15 -17.59
CA GLY A 221 5.94 11.57 -17.54
C GLY A 221 5.98 12.16 -16.13
N PHE A 222 6.20 11.33 -15.11
CA PHE A 222 6.34 11.80 -13.74
C PHE A 222 7.77 12.16 -13.37
N ARG A 223 7.89 13.21 -12.56
CA ARG A 223 9.12 13.61 -11.88
C ARG A 223 8.92 13.62 -10.36
N LEU A 224 9.99 13.33 -9.63
CA LEU A 224 9.95 13.33 -8.17
C LEU A 224 10.09 14.76 -7.63
N MET A 225 9.09 15.19 -6.85
CA MET A 225 9.08 16.48 -6.18
C MET A 225 9.67 16.38 -4.78
N ASN A 226 9.33 15.31 -4.06
CA ASN A 226 9.86 15.04 -2.74
C ASN A 226 9.77 13.55 -2.37
N ALA A 227 10.59 13.12 -1.41
CA ALA A 227 10.52 11.79 -0.83
C ALA A 227 10.69 11.86 0.69
N TYR A 228 9.89 11.06 1.40
CA TYR A 228 9.96 10.95 2.86
C TYR A 228 10.13 9.50 3.28
N ALA A 229 11.09 9.21 4.14
CA ALA A 229 11.13 7.93 4.85
C ALA A 229 10.30 8.04 6.13
N VAL A 230 9.31 7.16 6.28
CA VAL A 230 8.42 7.14 7.44
C VAL A 230 8.44 5.77 8.08
N PHE A 231 8.44 5.71 9.40
CA PHE A 231 8.34 4.45 10.12
C PHE A 231 6.94 3.84 9.92
N SER A 232 6.88 2.65 9.33
CA SER A 232 5.64 2.00 8.89
C SER A 232 5.28 0.71 9.64
N GLU A 233 6.12 0.23 10.59
CA GLU A 233 5.82 -1.00 11.31
C GLU A 233 4.64 -0.89 12.29
N ASN A 234 3.71 -1.83 12.16
CA ASN A 234 2.79 -2.20 13.25
C ASN A 234 3.51 -3.20 14.19
N PRO A 235 3.68 -2.90 15.49
CA PRO A 235 4.42 -3.74 16.45
C PRO A 235 3.80 -5.13 16.75
N ILE A 236 2.79 -5.57 15.99
CA ILE A 236 2.01 -6.82 16.22
C ILE A 236 2.25 -7.89 15.12
N SER A 237 3.15 -7.66 14.15
CA SER A 237 3.48 -8.64 13.12
C SER A 237 4.39 -9.75 13.68
N VAL A 238 3.82 -10.94 13.92
CA VAL A 238 4.48 -12.08 14.58
C VAL A 238 5.43 -12.85 13.65
N HIS A 239 5.58 -12.43 12.39
CA HIS A 239 6.36 -13.12 11.35
C HIS A 239 7.80 -12.61 11.18
N ILE A 240 8.29 -11.69 12.04
CA ILE A 240 9.49 -10.88 11.75
C ILE A 240 10.70 -11.22 12.64
N ARG A 241 10.63 -12.26 13.49
CA ARG A 241 11.85 -12.73 14.17
C ARG A 241 12.73 -13.48 13.17
N ASN A 242 13.81 -12.83 12.72
CA ASN A 242 14.91 -13.31 11.86
C ASN A 242 14.82 -13.02 10.35
N LEU A 243 13.81 -12.27 9.88
CA LEU A 243 13.81 -11.71 8.53
C LEU A 243 14.19 -10.23 8.67
N ARG A 244 15.19 -9.74 7.91
CA ARG A 244 15.52 -8.30 7.81
C ARG A 244 14.31 -7.57 7.21
N ALA A 245 13.26 -7.29 7.99
CA ALA A 245 12.08 -6.58 7.49
C ALA A 245 12.39 -5.09 7.31
N ILE A 246 11.93 -4.51 6.22
CA ILE A 246 11.98 -3.05 6.02
C ILE A 246 10.97 -2.44 6.98
N LYS A 247 11.45 -1.57 7.87
CA LYS A 247 10.63 -0.95 8.93
C LYS A 247 10.04 0.39 8.55
N HIS A 248 10.45 0.90 7.40
CA HIS A 248 10.14 2.21 6.88
C HIS A 248 9.55 2.09 5.49
N ASP A 249 8.66 3.02 5.15
CA ASP A 249 8.17 3.21 3.79
C ASP A 249 8.78 4.47 3.21
N THR A 250 8.98 4.47 1.89
CA THR A 250 9.29 5.69 1.14
C THR A 250 7.98 6.26 0.61
N ILE A 251 7.54 7.41 1.14
CA ILE A 251 6.48 8.20 0.53
C ILE A 251 7.07 8.98 -0.63
N LEU A 252 6.60 8.75 -1.84
CA LEU A 252 7.01 9.45 -3.05
C LEU A 252 5.94 10.48 -3.42
N VAL A 253 6.35 11.74 -3.60
CA VAL A 253 5.49 12.84 -4.05
C VAL A 253 5.93 13.24 -5.45
N LEU A 254 5.08 12.97 -6.44
CA LEU A 254 5.38 13.18 -7.85
C LEU A 254 4.45 14.21 -8.47
N ALA A 255 4.90 14.81 -9.56
CA ALA A 255 4.11 15.69 -10.41
C ALA A 255 4.39 15.35 -11.88
N LEU A 256 3.51 15.77 -12.77
CA LEU A 256 3.79 15.78 -14.20
C LEU A 256 4.77 16.92 -14.54
N ASP A 257 5.32 16.86 -15.75
CA ASP A 257 6.15 17.94 -16.28
C ASP A 257 5.43 19.31 -16.21
N GLY A 258 6.13 20.30 -15.64
CA GLY A 258 5.62 21.65 -15.41
C GLY A 258 6.70 22.55 -14.79
N ALA A 259 6.43 23.85 -14.70
CA ALA A 259 7.42 24.86 -14.31
C ALA A 259 7.91 24.82 -12.84
N ALA A 260 7.28 24.01 -11.97
CA ALA A 260 7.67 23.92 -10.57
C ALA A 260 9.05 23.26 -10.43
N SER A 261 9.93 23.78 -9.57
CA SER A 261 11.24 23.17 -9.31
C SER A 261 11.08 21.78 -8.70
N SER A 262 11.68 20.75 -9.30
CA SER A 262 11.91 19.46 -8.65
C SER A 262 13.00 19.58 -7.59
N GLY A 263 13.14 18.56 -6.72
CA GLY A 263 14.31 18.44 -5.86
C GLY A 263 15.59 18.32 -6.70
N GLN A 264 16.72 18.82 -6.21
CA GLN A 264 18.01 18.54 -6.84
C GLN A 264 18.45 17.13 -6.44
N TRP A 265 18.28 16.17 -7.35
CA TRP A 265 18.62 14.77 -7.11
C TRP A 265 20.04 14.48 -7.60
N GLN A 266 20.94 14.14 -6.69
CA GLN A 266 22.33 13.83 -7.02
C GLN A 266 22.49 12.36 -7.43
N PRO A 267 23.38 12.05 -8.38
CA PRO A 267 23.73 10.67 -8.70
C PRO A 267 24.18 9.90 -7.46
N MET A 268 23.67 8.68 -7.31
CA MET A 268 23.99 7.82 -6.17
C MET A 268 24.67 6.54 -6.64
N ALA A 269 25.90 6.34 -6.17
CA ALA A 269 26.71 5.18 -6.56
C ALA A 269 26.35 3.91 -5.76
N GLU A 270 25.93 4.06 -4.51
CA GLU A 270 25.71 2.95 -3.58
C GLU A 270 24.55 3.23 -2.62
N ILE A 271 23.75 2.19 -2.34
CA ILE A 271 22.64 2.22 -1.39
C ILE A 271 22.98 1.30 -0.20
N ASP A 272 22.93 1.87 1.00
CA ASP A 272 23.09 1.18 2.27
C ASP A 272 21.81 0.41 2.62
N ILE A 273 21.94 -0.91 2.76
CA ILE A 273 20.86 -1.84 3.11
C ILE A 273 20.89 -2.27 4.58
N SER A 274 21.80 -1.71 5.39
CA SER A 274 21.99 -2.08 6.80
C SER A 274 20.93 -1.51 7.72
N GLU A 275 20.40 -0.33 7.40
CA GLU A 275 19.40 0.39 8.19
C GLU A 275 18.25 0.85 7.29
N SER A 276 17.02 0.52 7.69
CA SER A 276 15.82 0.67 6.87
C SER A 276 15.43 2.11 6.54
N GLU A 277 15.62 3.08 7.45
CA GLU A 277 15.31 4.48 7.20
C GLU A 277 16.27 5.04 6.13
N THR A 278 17.56 4.80 6.32
CA THR A 278 18.65 5.18 5.41
C THR A 278 18.43 4.57 4.03
N PHE A 279 18.12 3.28 3.99
CA PHE A 279 17.75 2.56 2.77
C PHE A 279 16.61 3.24 2.01
N CYS A 280 15.49 3.53 2.69
CA CYS A 280 14.33 4.18 2.07
C CYS A 280 14.65 5.59 1.57
N ARG A 281 15.39 6.39 2.35
CA ARG A 281 15.82 7.74 1.94
C ARG A 281 16.69 7.68 0.68
N GLN A 282 17.65 6.76 0.64
CA GLN A 282 18.57 6.61 -0.49
C GLN A 282 17.87 6.09 -1.74
N CYS A 283 16.95 5.12 -1.60
CA CYS A 283 16.13 4.67 -2.72
C CYS A 283 15.25 5.80 -3.28
N GLY A 284 14.60 6.59 -2.42
CA GLY A 284 13.85 7.77 -2.86
C GLY A 284 14.71 8.78 -3.63
N ALA A 285 15.93 9.04 -3.15
CA ALA A 285 16.88 9.94 -3.82
C ALA A 285 17.38 9.39 -5.18
N ALA A 286 17.73 8.10 -5.24
CA ALA A 286 18.16 7.44 -6.46
C ALA A 286 17.04 7.40 -7.52
N LEU A 287 15.80 7.15 -7.11
CA LEU A 287 14.63 7.22 -7.98
C LEU A 287 14.45 8.63 -8.56
N GLY A 288 14.55 9.67 -7.73
CA GLY A 288 14.48 11.06 -8.20
C GLY A 288 15.53 11.39 -9.27
N TRP A 289 16.77 10.96 -9.05
CA TRP A 289 17.86 11.14 -10.00
C TRP A 289 17.61 10.41 -11.32
N LEU A 290 17.19 9.15 -11.28
CA LEU A 290 16.95 8.34 -12.48
C LEU A 290 15.73 8.80 -13.30
N LEU A 291 14.74 9.41 -12.65
CA LEU A 291 13.62 10.05 -13.36
C LEU A 291 14.09 11.24 -14.22
N GLU A 292 15.10 11.99 -13.77
CA GLU A 292 15.65 13.13 -14.49
C GLU A 292 16.79 12.76 -15.47
N ALA A 293 17.48 11.64 -15.24
CA ALA A 293 18.57 11.18 -16.10
C ALA A 293 18.08 10.76 -17.50
N ALA A 294 18.85 11.02 -18.55
CA ALA A 294 18.54 10.60 -19.92
C ALA A 294 18.91 9.12 -20.18
N TYR A 295 18.52 8.21 -19.28
CA TYR A 295 18.81 6.78 -19.35
C TYR A 295 17.68 6.00 -20.01
N SER A 296 18.06 5.01 -20.82
CA SER A 296 17.19 3.97 -21.35
C SER A 296 16.70 3.03 -20.24
N PRO A 297 15.61 2.26 -20.46
CA PRO A 297 15.13 1.28 -19.50
C PRO A 297 16.19 0.29 -19.02
N ASP A 298 17.08 -0.14 -19.92
CA ASP A 298 18.13 -1.11 -19.58
C ASP A 298 19.25 -0.47 -18.73
N GLU A 299 19.60 0.79 -19.01
CA GLU A 299 20.52 1.56 -18.16
C GLU A 299 19.94 1.80 -16.76
N ILE A 300 18.63 2.07 -16.66
CA ILE A 300 17.94 2.22 -15.37
C ILE A 300 18.02 0.91 -14.57
N ARG A 301 17.69 -0.24 -15.19
CA ARG A 301 17.80 -1.56 -14.56
C ARG A 301 19.22 -1.85 -14.10
N GLN A 302 20.21 -1.59 -14.94
CA GLN A 302 21.61 -1.84 -14.61
C GLN A 302 22.07 -0.93 -13.46
N THR A 303 21.64 0.33 -13.46
CA THR A 303 21.99 1.28 -12.39
C THR A 303 21.46 0.81 -11.05
N TRP A 304 20.16 0.47 -10.95
CA TRP A 304 19.58 -0.06 -9.72
C TRP A 304 20.27 -1.33 -9.22
N ARG A 305 20.58 -2.26 -10.12
CA ARG A 305 21.31 -3.50 -9.78
C ARG A 305 22.70 -3.20 -9.23
N ASN A 306 23.43 -2.27 -9.84
CA ASN A 306 24.78 -1.90 -9.41
C ASN A 306 24.78 -1.15 -8.07
N SER A 307 23.72 -0.38 -7.78
CA SER A 307 23.61 0.40 -6.53
C SER A 307 23.39 -0.47 -5.29
N PHE A 308 22.87 -1.70 -5.45
CA PHE A 308 22.68 -2.66 -4.36
C PHE A 308 23.88 -3.64 -4.33
N LYS A 309 24.76 -3.54 -3.33
CA LYS A 309 25.95 -4.43 -3.25
C LYS A 309 25.58 -5.92 -3.19
N GLU A 310 26.28 -6.74 -3.97
CA GLU A 310 26.05 -8.19 -4.19
C GLU A 310 26.18 -9.11 -2.96
N GLU A 311 26.69 -8.65 -1.81
CA GLU A 311 26.99 -9.56 -0.68
C GLU A 311 25.74 -10.16 0.02
N VAL A 312 24.53 -9.70 -0.28
CA VAL A 312 23.31 -10.16 0.42
C VAL A 312 22.35 -10.98 -0.45
N VAL A 313 22.39 -10.83 -1.79
CA VAL A 313 21.46 -11.53 -2.70
C VAL A 313 21.70 -13.05 -2.71
N ARG A 314 22.94 -13.51 -2.46
CA ARG A 314 23.27 -14.95 -2.36
C ARG A 314 22.73 -15.66 -1.12
N SER A 315 22.24 -14.93 -0.11
CA SER A 315 21.66 -15.55 1.10
C SER A 315 20.20 -15.99 0.92
N GLN A 316 19.53 -15.56 -0.16
CA GLN A 316 18.11 -15.83 -0.39
C GLN A 316 17.84 -16.97 -1.40
N SER A 317 18.81 -17.38 -2.23
CA SER A 317 18.64 -18.49 -3.19
C SER A 317 19.14 -19.85 -2.70
N GLY A 318 19.78 -19.93 -1.52
CA GLY A 318 20.55 -21.10 -1.08
C GLY A 318 19.96 -21.98 0.02
N ARG A 319 18.69 -21.83 0.43
CA ARG A 319 18.07 -22.69 1.48
C ARG A 319 16.75 -23.32 1.07
N VAL A 320 16.72 -23.93 -0.12
CA VAL A 320 15.74 -24.98 -0.46
C VAL A 320 16.51 -26.16 -1.03
N SER A 321 17.30 -26.83 -0.18
CA SER A 321 17.77 -28.19 -0.45
C SER A 321 18.27 -28.85 0.84
N SER A 322 17.84 -30.10 1.02
CA SER A 322 18.24 -31.08 2.03
C SER A 322 17.84 -30.80 3.49
N GLN A 323 16.72 -31.39 3.91
CA GLN A 323 16.68 -32.42 4.96
C GLN A 323 15.26 -33.01 5.06
N CYS A 324 14.98 -33.96 4.17
CA CYS A 324 14.03 -35.04 4.44
C CYS A 324 14.87 -36.32 4.54
N ALA A 325 15.09 -36.76 5.77
CA ALA A 325 15.25 -38.14 6.17
C ALA A 325 14.55 -38.25 7.53
#